data_AF-A0A7D6CF71-F1
#
_entry.id   AF-A0A7D6CF71-F1
#
_cell.length_a   1.000
_cell.length_b   1.000
_cell.length_c   1.000
_cell.angle_alpha   90.00
_cell.angle_beta   90.00
_cell.angle_gamma   90.00
#
_symmetry.space_group_name_H-M   'P 1'
#
loop_
_entity.id
_entity.type
_entity.pdbx_description
1 polymer ?
#
loop_
_entity_poly.entity_id
_entity_poly.type
_entity_poly.pdbx_seq_one_letter_code
_entity_poly.pdbx_strand_id
1 'polypeptide(L)'
;MQTYYAIYKNEIEGDPVGMFILDPSKGRALIWNHRIKAWSYEPGLDFRSLEDCRNVDRYREIDESEARQVALAVTGGDLPGEGQVVARFRGREPVE
;
A
#
# COMPACT_ATOMS: atom_id res chain seq x y z
N MET A 1 -13.24 -2.71 -5.16
CA MET A 1 -13.02 -1.31 -4.78
C MET A 1 -11.75 -1.27 -3.95
N GLN A 2 -10.77 -0.48 -4.36
CA GLN A 2 -9.49 -0.38 -3.68
C GLN A 2 -9.52 0.79 -2.71
N THR A 3 -8.92 0.60 -1.54
CA THR A 3 -8.73 1.66 -0.55
C THR A 3 -7.25 1.90 -0.38
N TYR A 4 -6.85 3.16 -0.38
CA TYR A 4 -5.44 3.55 -0.36
C TYR A 4 -5.08 4.13 1.00
N TYR A 5 -3.89 3.78 1.49
CA TYR A 5 -3.42 4.24 2.78
C TYR A 5 -1.96 4.69 2.69
N ALA A 6 -1.71 5.95 3.04
CA ALA A 6 -0.36 6.44 3.29
C ALA A 6 0.10 6.01 4.69
N ILE A 7 1.36 5.58 4.79
CA ILE A 7 2.03 5.26 6.06
C ILE A 7 2.96 6.41 6.39
N TYR A 8 2.89 6.89 7.62
CA TYR A 8 3.72 7.94 8.16
C TYR A 8 4.43 7.44 9.41
N LYS A 9 5.68 7.89 9.60
CA LYS A 9 6.46 7.52 10.76
C LYS A 9 6.04 8.39 11.94
N ASN A 10 5.48 7.78 12.99
CA ASN A 10 5.09 8.41 14.27
C ASN A 10 3.96 9.48 14.21
N GLU A 11 3.85 10.28 13.14
CA GLU A 11 2.93 11.42 13.00
C GLU A 11 2.34 11.54 11.58
N ILE A 12 1.11 12.02 11.41
CA ILE A 12 0.41 12.08 10.11
C ILE A 12 0.75 13.36 9.30
N GLU A 13 1.34 14.37 9.94
CA GLU A 13 1.63 15.67 9.31
C GLU A 13 2.94 15.70 8.51
N GLY A 14 3.75 14.64 8.57
CA GLY A 14 5.04 14.55 7.88
C GLY A 14 4.98 13.92 6.49
N ASP A 15 6.14 13.70 5.89
CA ASP A 15 6.25 12.97 4.62
C ASP A 15 5.85 11.49 4.80
N PRO A 16 5.04 10.93 3.88
CA PRO A 16 4.73 9.52 3.90
C PRO A 16 6.01 8.71 3.66
N VAL A 17 6.18 7.65 4.45
CA VAL A 17 7.33 6.73 4.39
C VAL A 17 6.97 5.42 3.71
N GLY A 18 5.69 5.21 3.44
CA GLY A 18 5.17 3.98 2.86
C GLY A 18 3.75 4.16 2.34
N MET A 19 3.27 3.15 1.65
CA MET A 19 1.88 3.09 1.20
C MET A 19 1.44 1.64 1.12
N PHE A 20 0.17 1.39 1.42
CA PHE A 20 -0.47 0.12 1.09
C PHE A 20 -1.83 0.34 0.44
N ILE A 21 -2.21 -0.64 -0.38
CA ILE A 21 -3.47 -0.71 -1.09
C ILE A 21 -4.23 -1.91 -0.54
N LEU A 22 -5.46 -1.69 -0.11
CA LEU A 22 -6.34 -2.73 0.39
C LEU A 22 -7.45 -3.02 -0.61
N ASP A 23 -7.68 -4.30 -0.89
CA ASP A 23 -8.94 -4.78 -1.47
C ASP A 23 -9.79 -5.41 -0.35
N PRO A 24 -10.67 -4.63 0.32
CA PRO A 24 -11.49 -5.12 1.43
C PRO A 24 -12.46 -6.22 0.98
N SER A 25 -12.83 -6.26 -0.32
CA SER A 25 -13.71 -7.31 -0.83
C SER A 25 -13.05 -8.69 -0.88
N LYS A 26 -11.71 -8.73 -0.85
CA LYS A 26 -10.91 -9.97 -0.92
C LYS A 26 -10.02 -10.21 0.30
N GLY A 27 -9.94 -9.27 1.24
CA GLY A 27 -9.03 -9.34 2.39
C GLY A 27 -7.56 -9.38 1.97
N ARG A 28 -7.19 -8.57 0.98
CA ARG A 28 -5.85 -8.60 0.35
C ARG A 28 -5.21 -7.23 0.42
N ALA A 29 -3.92 -7.19 0.73
CA ALA A 29 -3.14 -5.96 0.70
C ALA A 29 -1.95 -6.07 -0.25
N LEU A 30 -1.61 -4.94 -0.86
CA LEU A 30 -0.36 -4.71 -1.54
C LEU A 30 0.39 -3.62 -0.79
N ILE A 31 1.61 -3.90 -0.34
CA ILE A 31 2.41 -2.99 0.48
C ILE A 31 3.65 -2.60 -0.29
N TRP A 32 4.01 -1.32 -0.27
CA TRP A 32 5.33 -0.91 -0.73
C TRP A 32 6.39 -1.38 0.26
N ASN A 33 7.20 -2.37 -0.15
CA ASN A 33 8.30 -2.85 0.67
C ASN A 33 9.56 -2.03 0.37
N HIS A 34 9.88 -1.10 1.26
CA HIS A 34 11.04 -0.22 1.14
C HIS A 34 12.38 -0.97 1.09
N ARG A 35 12.48 -2.19 1.66
CA ARG A 35 13.73 -2.96 1.69
C ARG A 35 14.10 -3.51 0.32
N ILE A 36 13.10 -4.00 -0.42
CA ILE A 36 13.29 -4.55 -1.76
C ILE A 36 12.92 -3.57 -2.87
N LYS A 37 12.47 -2.35 -2.50
CA LYS A 37 11.99 -1.29 -3.40
C LYS A 37 10.97 -1.82 -4.42
N ALA A 38 10.01 -2.60 -3.93
CA ALA A 38 8.98 -3.21 -4.76
C ALA A 38 7.66 -3.36 -4.01
N TRP A 39 6.58 -3.36 -4.78
CA TRP A 39 5.25 -3.71 -4.31
C TRP A 39 5.20 -5.21 -3.97
N SER A 40 4.92 -5.52 -2.70
CA SER A 40 4.84 -6.88 -2.19
C SER A 40 3.39 -7.23 -1.89
N TYR A 41 2.99 -8.44 -2.26
CA TYR A 41 1.66 -8.96 -2.00
C TYR A 41 1.64 -9.68 -0.66
N GLU A 42 0.83 -9.18 0.27
CA GLU A 42 0.67 -9.76 1.60
C GLU A 42 -0.76 -10.31 1.73
N PRO A 43 -0.99 -11.60 1.39
CA PRO A 43 -2.26 -12.25 1.63
C PRO A 43 -2.47 -12.40 3.14
N GLY A 44 -3.54 -11.82 3.67
CA GLY A 44 -3.86 -11.91 5.10
C GLY A 44 -3.36 -10.74 5.94
N LEU A 45 -3.00 -9.60 5.32
CA LEU A 45 -2.96 -8.33 6.04
C LEU A 45 -4.39 -7.92 6.44
N ASP A 46 -4.89 -8.55 7.50
CA ASP A 46 -6.09 -8.12 8.20
C ASP A 46 -5.75 -6.81 8.93
N PHE A 47 -6.67 -5.85 8.96
CA PHE A 47 -6.50 -4.54 9.62
C PHE A 47 -5.89 -4.65 11.04
N ARG A 48 -6.12 -5.77 11.73
CA ARG A 48 -5.54 -6.06 13.05
C ARG A 48 -4.01 -6.07 13.09
N SER A 49 -3.34 -6.41 11.99
CA SER A 49 -1.87 -6.34 11.89
C SER A 49 -1.36 -4.90 11.85
N LEU A 50 -2.19 -3.97 11.35
CA LEU A 50 -1.88 -2.54 11.35
C LEU A 50 -2.22 -1.88 12.70
N GLU A 51 -3.22 -2.42 13.41
CA GLU A 51 -3.62 -1.98 14.76
C GLU A 51 -2.75 -2.57 15.89
N ASP A 52 -1.70 -3.33 15.58
CA ASP A 52 -0.74 -3.80 16.60
C ASP A 52 -0.16 -2.59 17.32
N CYS A 53 -0.29 -2.54 18.65
CA CYS A 53 0.14 -1.40 19.46
C CYS A 53 1.65 -1.14 19.43
N ARG A 54 2.45 -2.05 18.85
CA ARG A 54 3.88 -1.87 18.58
C ARG A 54 4.16 -1.16 17.25
N ASN A 55 3.18 -1.05 16.36
CA ASN A 55 3.28 -0.19 15.18
C ASN A 55 3.14 1.27 15.64
N VAL A 56 4.29 1.94 15.67
CA VAL A 56 4.36 3.39 15.92
C VAL A 56 3.97 4.18 14.66
N ASP A 57 4.01 3.52 13.51
CA ASP A 57 3.60 4.10 12.23
C ASP A 57 2.10 4.40 12.22
N ARG A 58 1.76 5.60 11.76
CA ARG A 58 0.38 6.05 11.57
C ARG A 58 0.00 5.86 10.13
N TYR A 59 -1.25 5.51 9.87
CA TYR A 59 -1.77 5.41 8.52
C TYR A 59 -3.01 6.28 8.36
N ARG A 60 -3.17 6.85 7.16
CA ARG A 60 -4.32 7.66 6.78
C ARG A 60 -4.92 7.12 5.50
N GLU A 61 -6.23 6.95 5.48
CA GLU A 61 -6.95 6.70 4.24
C GLU A 61 -6.85 7.93 3.35
N ILE A 62 -6.55 7.71 2.07
CA ILE A 62 -6.38 8.75 1.06
C ILE A 62 -7.15 8.37 -0.19
N ASP A 63 -7.56 9.36 -0.98
CA ASP A 63 -8.19 9.11 -2.27
C ASP A 63 -7.17 8.70 -3.34
N GLU A 64 -7.65 8.25 -4.50
CA GLU A 64 -6.78 7.77 -5.59
C GLU A 64 -5.83 8.85 -6.14
N SER A 65 -6.26 10.11 -6.18
CA SER A 65 -5.43 11.21 -6.67
C SER A 65 -4.28 11.48 -5.71
N GLU A 66 -4.55 11.50 -4.41
CA GLU A 66 -3.51 11.61 -3.39
C GLU A 66 -2.61 10.36 -3.36
N ALA A 67 -3.17 9.16 -3.52
CA ALA A 67 -2.41 7.92 -3.59
C ALA A 67 -1.39 7.92 -4.73
N ARG A 68 -1.70 8.51 -5.89
CA ARG A 68 -0.72 8.69 -6.98
C ARG A 68 0.43 9.61 -6.59
N GLN A 69 0.14 10.71 -5.90
CA GLN A 69 1.18 11.64 -5.42
C GLN A 69 2.08 10.96 -4.39
N VAL A 70 1.49 10.23 -3.45
CA VAL A 70 2.21 9.45 -2.44
C VAL A 70 3.00 8.32 -3.10
N ALA A 71 2.46 7.62 -4.10
CA ALA A 71 3.18 6.60 -4.87
C ALA A 71 4.44 7.20 -5.49
N LEU A 72 4.31 8.35 -6.14
CA LEU A 72 5.42 9.04 -6.78
C LEU A 72 6.47 9.45 -5.76
N ALA A 73 6.07 10.00 -4.61
CA ALA A 73 6.97 10.44 -3.56
C ALA A 73 7.72 9.27 -2.89
N VAL A 74 7.00 8.18 -2.59
CA VAL A 74 7.51 7.05 -1.80
C VAL A 74 8.25 6.02 -2.65
N THR A 75 7.78 5.80 -3.88
CA THR A 75 8.28 4.75 -4.77
C THR A 75 9.13 5.30 -5.92
N GLY A 76 8.99 6.58 -6.26
CA GLY A 76 9.54 7.18 -7.48
C GLY A 76 8.80 6.76 -8.76
N GLY A 77 7.70 6.02 -8.64
CA GLY A 77 6.90 5.49 -9.76
C GLY A 77 5.40 5.61 -9.52
N ASP A 78 4.62 5.04 -10.44
CA ASP A 78 3.16 5.15 -10.42
C ASP A 78 2.48 4.12 -9.50
N LEU A 79 1.21 4.39 -9.21
CA LEU A 79 0.34 3.51 -8.48
C LEU A 79 0.02 2.27 -9.36
N PRO A 80 0.19 1.04 -8.88
CA PRO A 80 -0.17 -0.13 -9.66
C PRO A 80 -1.68 -0.15 -9.92
N GLY A 81 -2.06 -0.26 -11.20
CA GLY A 81 -3.48 -0.33 -11.58
C GLY A 81 -4.14 -1.63 -11.12
N GLU A 82 -5.48 -1.66 -11.06
CA GLU A 82 -6.25 -2.81 -10.58
C GLU A 82 -5.83 -4.14 -11.23
N GLY A 83 -5.62 -4.15 -12.55
CA GLY A 83 -5.20 -5.34 -13.27
C GLY A 83 -3.82 -5.85 -12.85
N GLN A 84 -2.88 -4.95 -12.55
CA GLN A 84 -1.55 -5.30 -12.05
C GLN A 84 -1.61 -5.80 -10.61
N VAL A 85 -2.44 -5.17 -9.78
CA VAL A 85 -2.72 -5.59 -8.41
C VAL A 85 -3.30 -7.01 -8.41
N VAL A 86 -4.30 -7.29 -9.27
CA VAL A 86 -4.89 -8.62 -9.43
C VAL A 86 -3.92 -9.65 -10.01
N ALA A 87 -3.04 -9.26 -10.94
CA ALA A 87 -2.00 -10.13 -11.48
C ALA A 87 -1.00 -10.54 -10.38
N ARG A 88 -0.51 -9.57 -9.61
CA ARG A 88 0.35 -9.77 -8.44
C ARG A 88 -0.34 -10.68 -7.40
N PHE A 89 -1.64 -10.50 -7.17
CA PHE A 89 -2.45 -11.36 -6.30
C PHE A 89 -2.60 -12.81 -6.77
N ARG A 90 -2.34 -13.10 -8.05
CA ARG A 90 -2.41 -14.45 -8.65
C ARG A 90 -1.03 -15.08 -8.85
N GLY A 91 0.06 -14.43 -8.40
CA GLY A 91 1.43 -14.88 -8.65
C GLY A 91 1.85 -14.79 -10.11
N ARG A 92 1.16 -13.97 -10.92
CA ARG A 92 1.55 -13.68 -12.29
C ARG A 92 2.14 -12.28 -12.32
N GLU A 93 3.39 -12.15 -12.75
CA GLU A 93 3.92 -10.83 -13.06
C GLU A 93 3.04 -10.20 -14.16
N PRO A 94 2.67 -8.91 -14.03
CA PRO A 94 1.99 -8.23 -15.13
C PRO A 94 2.93 -8.23 -16.33
N VAL A 95 2.45 -8.73 -17.47
CA VAL A 95 3.15 -8.63 -18.75
C VAL A 95 2.99 -7.18 -19.20
N GLU A 96 4.13 -6.51 -19.42
CA GLU A 96 4.22 -5.14 -19.98
C GLU A 96 3.48 -4.99 -21.30
#